data_AF-A0A2H1WBG5-F1
#
_entry.id   AF-A0A2H1WBG5-F1
#
_cell.length_a   1.000
_cell.length_b   1.000
_cell.length_c   1.000
_cell.angle_alpha   90.00
_cell.angle_beta   90.00
_cell.angle_gamma   90.00
#
_symmetry.space_group_name_H-M   'P 1'
#
loop_
_entity.id
_entity.type
_entity.pdbx_description
1 polymer ?
#
loop_
_entity_poly.entity_id
_entity_poly.type
_entity_poly.pdbx_seq_one_letter_code
_entity_poly.pdbx_strand_id
1 'polypeptide(L)'
;MSRLDRCDSTASQKTDPPKGQQRFCNASGVSSDGHLMGGGGCLSSDQTKPTPPDKTNHNESEVDAQQNNIIEPYLESILRPLNIIQNVFFCAKYRIKDHVIKPISRLYSAVSVIFYFLIKVYLYSSIFLTQNISGVDDFEYFFLNIYHFVIFSIGGLINVVVNIKQKYNNVLYVLKIQNVHRILKLDERCYNRTIISNWVCVLAINCFHIIWTFIYFFAFDDIDILNIMSGYMCIRFDFNGIYATRCLRLITESLKNWRRDLQMCAYTIDSRDESYWDAMFGCFIDITEVFQLIEKTFEPMYTLLTCSSLTWVIKNLLIITFLCVECEKYYSAIKQVESTCSQMITSERSSVNQRRFCKNILRVQGATFNKLRVCGLFAVDASFPLRVIAFITTYIIVLLQFVFL
;
A
#
# COMPACT_ATOMS: atom_id res chain seq x y z
N MET A 1 18.60 52.09 28.95
CA MET A 1 19.36 50.98 29.55
C MET A 1 18.73 49.71 29.00
N SER A 2 19.27 49.01 28.01
CA SER A 2 20.65 48.84 27.57
C SER A 2 20.67 48.57 26.06
N ARG A 3 21.77 49.00 25.42
CA ARG A 3 22.09 48.88 23.99
C ARG A 3 22.33 47.42 23.60
N LEU A 4 22.04 47.09 22.33
CA LEU A 4 22.81 46.10 21.57
C LEU A 4 22.82 46.51 20.09
N ASP A 5 24.04 46.70 19.61
CA ASP A 5 24.48 47.15 18.28
C ASP A 5 24.09 46.16 17.18
N ARG A 6 23.58 46.58 16.02
CA ARG A 6 24.30 47.08 14.83
C ARG A 6 25.49 46.20 14.39
N CYS A 7 25.26 45.34 13.40
CA CYS A 7 26.27 44.94 12.42
C CYS A 7 25.61 44.88 11.03
N ASP A 8 26.07 45.78 10.16
CA ASP A 8 25.79 45.85 8.73
C ASP A 8 26.89 45.12 7.94
N SER A 9 26.51 44.75 6.70
CA SER A 9 27.35 44.57 5.51
C SER A 9 28.15 43.27 5.34
N THR A 10 27.82 42.48 4.30
CA THR A 10 28.45 42.59 2.96
C THR A 10 27.94 41.53 1.96
N ALA A 11 27.99 41.92 0.67
CA ALA A 11 28.09 41.09 -0.53
C ALA A 11 26.83 40.36 -1.07
N SER A 12 26.01 41.12 -1.81
CA SER A 12 25.13 40.59 -2.86
C SER A 12 25.96 40.28 -4.10
N GLN A 13 26.16 38.98 -4.39
CA GLN A 13 26.82 38.50 -5.60
C GLN A 13 25.77 38.13 -6.64
N LYS A 14 25.69 38.97 -7.67
CA LYS A 14 24.89 38.78 -8.89
C LYS A 14 25.51 37.63 -9.70
N THR A 15 24.78 36.55 -9.89
CA THR A 15 25.10 35.52 -10.89
C THR A 15 23.98 35.47 -11.92
N ASP A 16 24.33 35.87 -13.15
CA ASP A 16 23.47 35.82 -14.33
C ASP A 16 23.12 34.37 -14.71
N PRO A 17 21.88 34.10 -15.18
CA PRO A 17 21.55 32.81 -15.77
C PRO A 17 22.00 32.73 -17.25
N PRO A 18 22.49 31.57 -17.73
CA PRO A 18 22.83 31.41 -19.13
C PRO A 18 21.56 31.32 -19.99
N LYS A 19 21.50 32.20 -21.00
CA LYS A 19 20.53 32.14 -22.10
C LYS A 19 20.80 30.90 -22.96
N GLY A 20 20.13 29.80 -22.63
CA GLY A 20 20.05 28.61 -23.47
C GLY A 20 18.89 28.73 -24.46
N GLN A 21 19.24 28.94 -25.72
CA GLN A 21 18.35 29.14 -26.85
C GLN A 21 17.75 27.81 -27.30
N GLN A 22 16.55 27.47 -26.83
CA GLN A 22 15.77 26.34 -27.36
C GLN A 22 15.07 26.75 -28.66
N ARG A 23 15.63 26.29 -29.79
CA ARG A 23 14.93 26.24 -31.07
C ARG A 23 13.81 25.21 -31.00
N PHE A 24 12.57 25.68 -31.05
CA PHE A 24 11.42 24.87 -31.44
C PHE A 24 11.51 24.58 -32.94
N CYS A 25 11.71 23.31 -33.30
CA CYS A 25 11.40 22.83 -34.64
C CYS A 25 9.91 22.48 -34.68
N ASN A 26 9.12 23.36 -35.30
CA ASN A 26 7.81 23.02 -35.83
C ASN A 26 8.00 22.08 -37.04
N ALA A 27 7.52 20.85 -36.94
CA ALA A 27 7.28 19.99 -38.08
C ALA A 27 5.77 19.85 -38.27
N SER A 28 5.23 20.76 -39.06
CA SER A 28 3.92 20.69 -39.68
C SER A 28 3.97 19.77 -40.90
N GLY A 29 2.96 18.90 -41.04
CA GLY A 29 2.37 18.56 -42.32
C GLY A 29 3.02 17.43 -43.11
N VAL A 30 2.38 16.25 -43.08
CA VAL A 30 2.20 15.43 -44.29
C VAL A 30 0.77 14.91 -44.30
N SER A 31 -0.06 15.57 -45.11
CA SER A 31 -1.21 14.98 -45.77
C SER A 31 -0.71 14.34 -47.05
N SER A 32 -1.15 13.13 -47.38
CA SER A 32 -1.34 12.70 -48.76
C SER A 32 -2.16 11.41 -48.81
N ASP A 33 -3.34 11.56 -49.43
CA ASP A 33 -4.14 10.51 -50.05
C ASP A 33 -3.34 9.63 -51.02
N GLY A 34 -3.79 8.38 -51.23
CA GLY A 34 -3.19 7.50 -52.22
C GLY A 34 -3.85 6.13 -52.41
N HIS A 35 -4.98 6.14 -53.09
CA HIS A 35 -5.60 5.10 -53.93
C HIS A 35 -4.92 3.72 -54.21
N LEU A 36 -5.77 2.69 -54.13
CA LEU A 36 -6.09 1.63 -55.13
C LEU A 36 -5.15 0.44 -55.45
N MET A 37 -5.86 -0.64 -55.84
CA MET A 37 -5.46 -1.92 -56.48
C MET A 37 -5.12 -3.03 -55.46
N GLY A 38 -5.79 -4.18 -55.43
CA GLY A 38 -6.36 -4.93 -56.54
C GLY A 38 -5.38 -6.05 -56.90
N GLY A 39 -5.57 -7.24 -56.33
CA GLY A 39 -4.68 -8.38 -56.54
C GLY A 39 -5.29 -9.66 -56.02
N GLY A 40 -6.22 -10.23 -56.79
CA GLY A 40 -6.71 -11.59 -56.60
C GLY A 40 -5.62 -12.59 -56.98
N GLY A 41 -5.25 -13.44 -56.05
CA GLY A 41 -4.39 -14.61 -56.27
C GLY A 41 -5.12 -15.87 -55.83
N CYS A 42 -5.74 -16.56 -56.78
CA CYS A 42 -6.15 -17.96 -56.62
C CYS A 42 -4.88 -18.82 -56.50
N LEU A 43 -4.71 -19.53 -55.38
CA LEU A 43 -3.71 -20.58 -55.24
C LEU A 43 -4.37 -21.87 -54.75
N SER A 44 -4.19 -22.89 -55.61
CA SER A 44 -4.48 -24.31 -55.48
C SER A 44 -4.71 -24.87 -54.08
N SER A 45 -5.87 -25.48 -53.90
CA SER A 45 -6.13 -26.47 -52.86
C SER A 45 -5.52 -27.82 -53.27
N ASP A 46 -4.35 -28.14 -52.74
CA ASP A 46 -3.81 -29.49 -52.78
C ASP A 46 -4.22 -30.23 -51.49
N GLN A 47 -5.20 -31.13 -51.60
CA GLN A 47 -5.66 -31.98 -50.52
C GLN A 47 -4.62 -33.08 -50.24
N THR A 48 -3.68 -32.79 -49.34
CA THR A 48 -2.84 -33.82 -48.73
C THR A 48 -3.56 -34.44 -47.52
N LYS A 49 -3.69 -35.76 -47.60
CA LYS A 49 -4.35 -36.66 -46.66
C LYS A 49 -3.70 -36.57 -45.28
N PRO A 50 -4.45 -36.38 -44.17
CA PRO A 50 -3.88 -36.24 -42.84
C PRO A 50 -3.25 -37.56 -42.37
N THR A 51 -1.93 -37.53 -42.17
CA THR A 51 -1.17 -38.58 -41.51
C THR A 51 -1.49 -38.55 -40.01
N PRO A 52 -1.75 -39.70 -39.35
CA PRO A 52 -2.07 -39.72 -37.93
C PRO A 52 -0.94 -39.12 -37.10
N PRO A 53 -1.25 -38.29 -36.08
CA PRO A 53 -0.25 -37.63 -35.26
C PRO A 53 0.57 -38.68 -34.50
N ASP A 54 1.86 -38.69 -34.79
CA ASP A 54 2.86 -39.49 -34.09
C ASP A 54 2.94 -39.04 -32.62
N LYS A 55 2.52 -39.92 -31.70
CA LYS A 55 2.36 -39.63 -30.26
C LYS A 55 3.69 -39.55 -29.50
N THR A 56 4.82 -39.62 -30.20
CA THR A 56 6.12 -39.86 -29.58
C THR A 56 6.88 -38.56 -29.23
N ASN A 57 6.46 -37.39 -29.75
CA ASN A 57 7.15 -36.11 -29.53
C ASN A 57 6.68 -35.28 -28.32
N HIS A 58 5.68 -35.73 -27.54
CA HIS A 58 5.18 -34.94 -26.42
C HIS A 58 6.11 -34.97 -25.18
N ASN A 59 6.95 -36.01 -25.06
CA ASN A 59 7.79 -36.21 -23.89
C ASN A 59 9.10 -35.40 -23.91
N GLU A 60 9.64 -35.02 -25.07
CA GLU A 60 10.87 -34.21 -25.12
C GLU A 60 10.63 -32.77 -24.66
N SER A 61 9.48 -32.16 -24.97
CA SER A 61 9.18 -30.79 -24.53
C SER A 61 8.98 -30.64 -23.01
N GLU A 62 8.57 -31.71 -22.32
CA GLU A 62 8.32 -31.68 -20.87
C GLU A 62 9.62 -31.83 -20.06
N VAL A 63 10.62 -32.53 -20.62
CA VAL A 63 11.95 -32.69 -20.01
C VAL A 63 12.74 -31.38 -20.07
N ASP A 64 12.69 -30.66 -21.19
CA ASP A 64 13.34 -29.34 -21.33
C ASP A 64 12.69 -28.27 -20.43
N ALA A 65 11.36 -28.35 -20.24
CA ALA A 65 10.65 -27.46 -19.32
C ALA A 65 11.05 -27.70 -17.85
N GLN A 66 11.54 -28.88 -17.49
CA GLN A 66 11.95 -29.21 -16.13
C GLN A 66 13.36 -28.69 -15.78
N GLN A 67 14.29 -28.71 -16.73
CA GLN A 67 15.66 -28.20 -16.51
C GLN A 67 15.71 -26.67 -16.31
N ASN A 68 14.72 -25.94 -16.81
CA ASN A 68 14.65 -24.49 -16.68
C ASN A 68 14.20 -23.98 -15.29
N ASN A 69 13.91 -24.87 -14.32
CA ASN A 69 13.44 -24.48 -12.98
C ASN A 69 14.54 -24.38 -11.92
N ILE A 70 15.81 -24.50 -12.30
CA ILE A 70 16.95 -24.37 -11.38
C ILE A 70 17.20 -22.88 -11.12
N ILE A 71 17.13 -22.49 -9.85
CA ILE A 71 17.36 -21.13 -9.37
C ILE A 71 18.83 -20.90 -9.06
N GLU A 72 19.34 -19.74 -9.48
CA GLU A 72 20.69 -19.31 -9.13
C GLU A 72 20.78 -18.96 -7.62
N PRO A 73 21.84 -19.38 -6.90
CA PRO A 73 21.93 -19.28 -5.43
C PRO A 73 21.73 -17.88 -4.85
N TYR A 74 22.14 -16.83 -5.59
CA TYR A 74 21.97 -15.45 -5.15
C TYR A 74 20.50 -15.00 -5.21
N LEU A 75 19.73 -15.45 -6.21
CA LEU A 75 18.32 -15.10 -6.35
C LEU A 75 17.50 -15.80 -5.28
N GLU A 76 17.82 -17.06 -4.98
CA GLU A 76 17.28 -17.77 -3.83
C GLU A 76 17.53 -16.97 -2.54
N SER A 77 18.74 -16.46 -2.33
CA SER A 77 19.11 -15.68 -1.14
C SER A 77 18.33 -14.36 -1.03
N ILE A 78 18.03 -13.70 -2.16
CA ILE A 78 17.19 -12.48 -2.20
C ILE A 78 15.75 -12.79 -1.77
N LEU A 79 15.18 -13.91 -2.25
CA LEU A 79 13.78 -14.26 -2.04
C LEU A 79 13.52 -14.99 -0.72
N ARG A 80 14.54 -15.64 -0.15
CA ARG A 80 14.43 -16.46 1.06
C ARG A 80 13.80 -15.77 2.27
N PRO A 81 14.16 -14.52 2.66
CA PRO A 81 13.59 -13.87 3.85
C PRO A 81 12.08 -13.65 3.69
N LEU A 82 11.68 -13.23 2.49
CA LEU A 82 10.29 -12.99 2.13
C LEU A 82 9.49 -14.31 2.09
N ASN A 83 10.06 -15.35 1.47
CA ASN A 83 9.41 -16.65 1.36
C ASN A 83 9.27 -17.34 2.73
N ILE A 84 10.26 -17.23 3.63
CA ILE A 84 10.18 -17.80 5.00
C ILE A 84 8.95 -17.25 5.72
N ILE A 85 8.81 -15.93 5.74
CA ILE A 85 7.68 -15.28 6.42
C ILE A 85 6.35 -15.64 5.76
N GLN A 86 6.28 -15.63 4.43
CA GLN A 86 5.06 -16.03 3.75
C GLN A 86 4.68 -17.49 4.08
N ASN A 87 5.64 -18.39 4.26
CA ASN A 87 5.36 -19.76 4.72
C ASN A 87 4.83 -19.78 6.15
N VAL A 88 5.40 -19.00 7.08
CA VAL A 88 4.90 -18.88 8.47
C VAL A 88 3.43 -18.49 8.50
N PHE A 89 3.01 -17.58 7.62
CA PHE A 89 1.62 -17.13 7.51
C PHE A 89 0.80 -17.88 6.47
N PHE A 90 1.22 -19.07 6.00
CA PHE A 90 0.49 -19.88 5.01
C PHE A 90 0.12 -19.13 3.71
N CYS A 91 0.93 -18.14 3.33
CA CYS A 91 0.75 -17.26 2.16
C CYS A 91 1.90 -17.33 1.15
N ALA A 92 2.77 -18.34 1.26
CA ALA A 92 3.81 -18.59 0.26
C ALA A 92 3.23 -18.61 -1.14
N LYS A 93 3.90 -17.94 -2.08
CA LYS A 93 3.49 -17.81 -3.49
C LYS A 93 4.06 -18.91 -4.39
N TYR A 94 5.16 -19.51 -3.97
CA TYR A 94 5.86 -20.62 -4.60
C TYR A 94 6.64 -21.38 -3.52
N ARG A 95 7.22 -22.53 -3.89
CA ARG A 95 8.09 -23.31 -3.01
C ARG A 95 9.50 -23.36 -3.61
N ILE A 96 10.50 -22.95 -2.84
CA ILE A 96 11.91 -23.16 -3.17
C ILE A 96 12.39 -24.37 -2.37
N LYS A 97 12.89 -25.40 -3.04
CA LYS A 97 13.49 -26.58 -2.41
C LYS A 97 14.62 -27.11 -3.29
N ASP A 98 15.79 -27.32 -2.70
CA ASP A 98 16.97 -27.90 -3.38
C ASP A 98 17.36 -27.10 -4.64
N HIS A 99 17.39 -25.77 -4.54
CA HIS A 99 17.57 -24.84 -5.66
C HIS A 99 16.54 -24.93 -6.78
N VAL A 100 15.47 -25.70 -6.63
CA VAL A 100 14.38 -25.78 -7.62
C VAL A 100 13.17 -25.02 -7.13
N ILE A 101 12.62 -24.15 -7.98
CA ILE A 101 11.33 -23.51 -7.73
C ILE A 101 10.19 -24.33 -8.28
N LYS A 102 9.19 -24.56 -7.44
CA LYS A 102 7.98 -25.30 -7.80
C LYS A 102 6.75 -24.48 -7.47
N PRO A 103 5.68 -24.61 -8.28
CA PRO A 103 4.39 -24.05 -7.90
C PRO A 103 3.91 -24.71 -6.59
N ILE A 104 3.10 -23.98 -5.85
CA ILE A 104 2.53 -24.47 -4.59
C ILE A 104 1.75 -25.77 -4.86
N SER A 105 1.96 -26.77 -4.00
CA SER A 105 1.22 -28.03 -4.08
C SER A 105 -0.28 -27.83 -3.78
N ARG A 106 -1.15 -28.62 -4.41
CA ARG A 106 -2.60 -28.58 -4.13
C ARG A 106 -2.91 -28.82 -2.65
N LEU A 107 -2.13 -29.69 -2.00
CA LEU A 107 -2.27 -29.98 -0.56
C LEU A 107 -1.98 -28.74 0.29
N TYR A 108 -0.88 -28.03 0.03
CA TYR A 108 -0.58 -26.79 0.76
C TYR A 108 -1.68 -25.75 0.56
N SER A 109 -2.19 -25.58 -0.67
CA SER A 109 -3.31 -24.68 -0.92
C SER A 109 -4.56 -25.07 -0.13
N ALA A 110 -4.90 -26.36 -0.08
CA ALA A 110 -6.03 -26.86 0.71
C ALA A 110 -5.82 -26.61 2.21
N VAL A 111 -4.63 -26.90 2.74
CA VAL A 111 -4.27 -26.64 4.15
C VAL A 111 -4.37 -25.16 4.48
N SER A 112 -3.87 -24.28 3.61
CA SER A 112 -3.95 -22.81 3.79
C SER A 112 -5.41 -22.34 3.83
N VAL A 113 -6.26 -22.85 2.93
CA VAL A 113 -7.70 -22.57 2.91
C VAL A 113 -8.38 -23.03 4.20
N ILE A 114 -8.14 -24.28 4.61
CA ILE A 114 -8.73 -24.84 5.85
C ILE A 114 -8.29 -24.04 7.06
N PHE A 115 -6.99 -23.80 7.21
CA PHE A 115 -6.43 -23.01 8.30
C PHE A 115 -7.04 -21.61 8.36
N TYR A 116 -7.20 -20.97 7.20
CA TYR A 116 -7.86 -19.68 7.09
C TYR A 116 -9.31 -19.72 7.58
N PHE A 117 -10.11 -20.69 7.13
CA PHE A 117 -11.50 -20.83 7.57
C PHE A 117 -11.61 -21.16 9.06
N LEU A 118 -10.75 -22.02 9.60
CA LEU A 118 -10.73 -22.34 11.03
C LEU A 118 -10.46 -21.10 11.88
N ILE A 119 -9.48 -20.28 11.50
CA ILE A 119 -9.23 -19.01 12.17
C ILE A 119 -10.44 -18.10 12.06
N LYS A 120 -11.08 -17.99 10.90
CA LYS A 120 -12.24 -17.10 10.72
C LYS A 120 -13.48 -17.55 11.50
N VAL A 121 -13.78 -18.84 11.52
CA VAL A 121 -14.87 -19.40 12.34
C VAL A 121 -14.60 -19.16 13.82
N TYR A 122 -13.35 -19.35 14.26
CA TYR A 122 -12.95 -19.07 15.62
C TYR A 122 -13.13 -17.58 15.97
N LEU A 123 -12.60 -16.66 15.15
CA LEU A 123 -12.72 -15.22 15.38
C LEU A 123 -14.17 -14.74 15.37
N TYR A 124 -14.98 -15.29 14.46
CA TYR A 124 -16.42 -15.04 14.45
C TYR A 124 -17.05 -15.48 15.77
N SER A 125 -16.76 -16.70 16.23
CA SER A 125 -17.28 -17.22 17.50
C SER A 125 -16.84 -16.35 18.68
N SER A 126 -15.58 -15.91 18.70
CA SER A 126 -15.03 -15.03 19.74
C SER A 126 -15.77 -13.69 19.80
N ILE A 127 -16.00 -13.04 18.65
CA ILE A 127 -16.72 -11.75 18.57
C ILE A 127 -18.14 -11.89 19.15
N PHE A 128 -18.86 -12.96 18.78
CA PHE A 128 -20.22 -13.21 19.27
C PHE A 128 -20.27 -13.61 20.76
N LEU A 129 -19.28 -14.37 21.24
CA LEU A 129 -19.19 -14.75 22.65
C LEU A 129 -18.91 -13.55 23.54
N THR A 130 -18.01 -12.65 23.13
CA THR A 130 -17.70 -11.42 23.90
C THR A 130 -18.89 -10.47 23.98
N GLN A 131 -19.74 -10.43 22.95
CA GLN A 131 -20.91 -9.56 22.92
C GLN A 131 -21.94 -9.89 24.02
N ASN A 132 -22.04 -11.15 24.44
CA ASN A 132 -22.99 -11.54 25.48
C ASN A 132 -22.59 -11.04 26.89
N ILE A 133 -21.36 -10.54 27.06
CA ILE A 133 -20.79 -10.19 28.36
C ILE A 133 -20.82 -8.67 28.58
N SER A 134 -20.60 -7.87 27.54
CA SER A 134 -20.62 -6.41 27.67
C SER A 134 -21.99 -5.82 27.37
N GLY A 135 -22.44 -4.89 28.21
CA GLY A 135 -23.76 -4.27 28.11
C GLY A 135 -23.97 -3.43 26.84
N VAL A 136 -25.17 -2.84 26.72
CA VAL A 136 -25.66 -2.10 25.53
C VAL A 136 -24.78 -0.91 25.11
N ASP A 137 -23.89 -0.42 25.98
CA ASP A 137 -23.03 0.74 25.70
C ASP A 137 -21.91 0.47 24.67
N ASP A 138 -21.72 -0.79 24.24
CA ASP A 138 -20.66 -1.18 23.28
C ASP A 138 -21.10 -1.28 21.80
N PHE A 139 -22.24 -0.70 21.42
CA PHE A 139 -22.72 -0.76 20.03
C PHE A 139 -21.66 -0.27 19.02
N GLU A 140 -20.97 0.82 19.29
CA GLU A 140 -19.92 1.32 18.39
C GLU A 140 -18.77 0.30 18.25
N TYR A 141 -18.28 -0.22 19.37
CA TYR A 141 -17.21 -1.22 19.40
C TYR A 141 -17.60 -2.49 18.60
N PHE A 142 -18.84 -2.94 18.76
CA PHE A 142 -19.39 -4.07 18.01
C PHE A 142 -19.37 -3.84 16.49
N PHE A 143 -19.86 -2.69 16.02
CA PHE A 143 -19.86 -2.36 14.59
C PHE A 143 -18.45 -2.27 14.02
N LEU A 144 -17.50 -1.73 14.78
CA LEU A 144 -16.10 -1.69 14.38
C LEU A 144 -15.48 -3.08 14.27
N ASN A 145 -15.77 -3.96 15.22
CA ASN A 145 -15.30 -5.34 15.17
C ASN A 145 -15.90 -6.10 13.98
N ILE A 146 -17.20 -5.95 13.71
CA ILE A 146 -17.83 -6.54 12.51
C ILE A 146 -17.18 -6.00 11.24
N TYR A 147 -17.02 -4.68 11.14
CA TYR A 147 -16.44 -4.04 9.96
C TYR A 147 -15.01 -4.53 9.70
N HIS A 148 -14.16 -4.54 10.74
CA HIS A 148 -12.81 -5.09 10.68
C HIS A 148 -12.85 -6.57 10.26
N PHE A 149 -13.69 -7.37 10.91
CA PHE A 149 -13.83 -8.79 10.62
C PHE A 149 -14.20 -9.02 9.14
N VAL A 150 -15.21 -8.32 8.62
CA VAL A 150 -15.66 -8.46 7.23
C VAL A 150 -14.56 -8.09 6.25
N ILE A 151 -13.90 -6.94 6.43
CA ILE A 151 -12.84 -6.49 5.51
C ILE A 151 -11.66 -7.44 5.50
N PHE A 152 -11.15 -7.82 6.67
CA PHE A 152 -10.03 -8.76 6.75
C PHE A 152 -10.43 -10.16 6.26
N SER A 153 -11.71 -10.50 6.31
CA SER A 153 -12.21 -11.77 5.77
C SER A 153 -12.34 -11.75 4.24
N ILE A 154 -12.78 -10.64 3.66
CA ILE A 154 -12.78 -10.46 2.21
C ILE A 154 -11.33 -10.43 1.70
N GLY A 155 -10.44 -9.70 2.36
CA GLY A 155 -9.03 -9.62 1.98
C GLY A 155 -8.29 -10.93 2.09
N GLY A 156 -8.55 -11.69 3.15
CA GLY A 156 -7.95 -13.01 3.33
C GLY A 156 -8.39 -13.97 2.22
N LEU A 157 -9.69 -13.95 1.88
CA LEU A 157 -10.24 -14.76 0.80
C LEU A 157 -9.67 -14.37 -0.56
N ILE A 158 -9.62 -13.08 -0.88
CA ILE A 158 -9.02 -12.56 -2.12
C ILE A 158 -7.56 -13.02 -2.22
N ASN A 159 -6.77 -12.87 -1.16
CA ASN A 159 -5.37 -13.28 -1.15
C ASN A 159 -5.21 -14.79 -1.41
N VAL A 160 -6.04 -15.64 -0.78
CA VAL A 160 -6.03 -17.09 -1.02
C VAL A 160 -6.41 -17.43 -2.46
N VAL A 161 -7.49 -16.83 -2.98
CA VAL A 161 -7.95 -17.05 -4.37
C VAL A 161 -6.89 -16.60 -5.38
N VAL A 162 -6.31 -15.43 -5.19
CA VAL A 162 -5.26 -14.89 -6.06
C VAL A 162 -4.02 -15.78 -6.01
N ASN A 163 -3.55 -16.21 -4.83
CA ASN A 163 -2.39 -17.09 -4.74
C ASN A 163 -2.62 -18.45 -5.42
N ILE A 164 -3.84 -19.01 -5.35
CA ILE A 164 -4.19 -20.26 -6.06
C ILE A 164 -4.23 -20.04 -7.58
N LYS A 165 -4.90 -18.97 -8.04
CA LYS A 165 -5.02 -18.66 -9.47
C LYS A 165 -3.66 -18.32 -10.11
N GLN A 166 -2.82 -17.57 -9.40
CA GLN A 166 -1.54 -17.06 -9.91
C GLN A 166 -0.35 -18.00 -9.61
N LYS A 167 -0.56 -19.22 -9.12
CA LYS A 167 0.54 -20.09 -8.66
C LYS A 167 1.62 -20.38 -9.72
N TYR A 168 1.25 -20.52 -10.99
CA TYR A 168 2.20 -20.75 -12.08
C TYR A 168 2.88 -19.44 -12.51
N ASN A 169 2.09 -18.36 -12.58
CA ASN A 169 2.59 -17.02 -12.87
C ASN A 169 3.60 -16.53 -11.84
N ASN A 170 3.43 -16.90 -10.56
CA ASN A 170 4.40 -16.61 -9.50
C ASN A 170 5.75 -17.33 -9.71
N VAL A 171 5.75 -18.53 -10.30
CA VAL A 171 6.98 -19.25 -10.63
C VAL A 171 7.62 -18.62 -11.87
N LEU A 172 6.82 -18.38 -12.91
CA LEU A 172 7.26 -17.72 -14.15
C LEU A 172 7.89 -16.34 -13.87
N TYR A 173 7.32 -15.59 -12.93
CA TYR A 173 7.87 -14.34 -12.42
C TYR A 173 9.33 -14.48 -11.95
N VAL A 174 9.62 -15.50 -11.13
CA VAL A 174 10.99 -15.71 -10.61
C VAL A 174 11.94 -16.12 -11.72
N LEU A 175 11.51 -16.98 -12.63
CA LEU A 175 12.32 -17.45 -13.76
C LEU A 175 12.67 -16.31 -14.71
N LYS A 176 11.72 -15.42 -15.02
CA LYS A 176 11.99 -14.24 -15.86
C LYS A 176 12.93 -13.25 -15.17
N ILE A 177 12.79 -13.02 -13.86
CA ILE A 177 13.76 -12.21 -13.11
C ILE A 177 15.16 -12.81 -13.17
N GLN A 178 15.27 -14.14 -13.05
CA GLN A 178 16.56 -14.81 -13.18
C GLN A 178 17.16 -14.60 -14.58
N ASN A 179 16.35 -14.74 -15.64
CA ASN A 179 16.82 -14.51 -17.00
C ASN A 179 17.32 -13.07 -17.18
N VAL A 180 16.57 -12.08 -16.68
CA VAL A 180 16.95 -10.67 -16.69
C VAL A 180 18.29 -10.46 -15.97
N HIS A 181 18.46 -11.05 -14.79
CA HIS A 181 19.69 -10.93 -14.02
C HIS A 181 20.90 -11.59 -14.70
N ARG A 182 20.68 -12.72 -15.38
CA ARG A 182 21.71 -13.43 -16.15
C ARG A 182 22.18 -12.61 -17.35
N ILE A 183 21.26 -11.97 -18.08
CA ILE A 183 21.58 -11.12 -19.23
C ILE A 183 22.30 -9.85 -18.78
N LEU A 184 21.82 -9.18 -17.74
CA LEU A 184 22.37 -7.91 -17.24
C LEU A 184 23.64 -8.06 -16.39
N LYS A 185 24.04 -9.28 -16.03
CA LYS A 185 25.24 -9.58 -15.21
C LYS A 185 25.35 -8.65 -13.99
N LEU A 186 24.28 -8.53 -13.21
CA LEU A 186 24.22 -7.56 -12.12
C LEU A 186 25.33 -7.81 -11.09
N ASP A 187 25.91 -6.72 -10.59
CA ASP A 187 26.97 -6.74 -9.58
C ASP A 187 26.51 -7.40 -8.26
N GLU A 188 27.33 -8.31 -7.72
CA GLU A 188 27.14 -8.98 -6.44
C GLU A 188 26.87 -8.01 -5.29
N ARG A 189 27.47 -6.81 -5.35
CA ARG A 189 27.23 -5.76 -4.36
C ARG A 189 25.76 -5.32 -4.32
N CYS A 190 25.08 -5.29 -5.46
CA CYS A 190 23.66 -4.94 -5.54
C CYS A 190 22.77 -6.02 -4.90
N TYR A 191 23.12 -7.30 -5.09
CA TYR A 191 22.43 -8.43 -4.48
C TYR A 191 22.55 -8.41 -2.95
N ASN A 192 23.77 -8.25 -2.42
CA ASN A 192 24.01 -8.21 -0.98
C ASN A 192 23.21 -7.09 -0.30
N ARG A 193 23.18 -5.90 -0.91
CA ARG A 193 22.36 -4.77 -0.42
C ARG A 193 20.87 -5.11 -0.38
N THR A 194 20.37 -5.83 -1.39
CA THR A 194 18.96 -6.21 -1.49
C THR A 194 18.60 -7.29 -0.46
N ILE A 195 19.46 -8.29 -0.28
CA ILE A 195 19.31 -9.35 0.75
C ILE A 195 19.22 -8.73 2.15
N ILE A 196 20.18 -7.86 2.50
CA ILE A 196 20.21 -7.19 3.80
C ILE A 196 18.95 -6.33 3.97
N SER A 197 18.56 -5.58 2.94
CA SER A 197 17.36 -4.73 3.01
C SER A 197 16.08 -5.55 3.21
N ASN A 198 15.96 -6.72 2.58
CA ASN A 198 14.81 -7.62 2.77
C ASN A 198 14.74 -8.14 4.21
N TRP A 199 15.86 -8.58 4.79
CA TRP A 199 15.93 -9.01 6.19
C TRP A 199 15.57 -7.88 7.16
N VAL A 200 16.16 -6.70 6.98
CA VAL A 200 15.88 -5.54 7.82
C VAL A 200 14.39 -5.19 7.77
N CYS A 201 13.76 -5.22 6.60
CA CYS A 201 12.32 -4.93 6.49
C CYS A 201 11.46 -5.98 7.20
N VAL A 202 11.79 -7.27 7.03
CA VAL A 202 11.11 -8.37 7.72
C VAL A 202 11.25 -8.26 9.23
N LEU A 203 12.45 -7.95 9.73
CA LEU A 203 12.69 -7.79 11.16
C LEU A 203 11.96 -6.56 11.72
N ALA A 204 12.07 -5.42 11.03
CA ALA A 204 11.45 -4.16 11.44
C ALA A 204 9.93 -4.29 11.59
N ILE A 205 9.26 -4.92 10.62
CA ILE A 205 7.81 -5.08 10.71
C ILE A 205 7.41 -6.04 11.84
N ASN A 206 8.08 -7.19 12.00
CA ASN A 206 7.78 -8.08 13.13
C ASN A 206 7.99 -7.37 14.47
N CYS A 207 9.08 -6.60 14.62
CA CYS A 207 9.33 -5.81 15.82
C CYS A 207 8.20 -4.79 16.07
N PHE A 208 7.76 -4.09 15.02
CA PHE A 208 6.64 -3.15 15.12
C PHE A 208 5.36 -3.82 15.63
N HIS A 209 4.97 -4.97 15.07
CA HIS A 209 3.78 -5.68 15.53
C HIS A 209 3.92 -6.24 16.94
N ILE A 210 5.10 -6.76 17.30
CA ILE A 210 5.36 -7.23 18.67
C ILE A 210 5.24 -6.08 19.67
N ILE A 211 5.86 -4.93 19.39
CA ILE A 211 5.74 -3.74 20.24
C ILE A 211 4.29 -3.27 20.34
N TRP A 212 3.56 -3.23 19.22
CA TRP A 212 2.14 -2.88 19.20
C TRP A 212 1.30 -3.84 20.06
N THR A 213 1.54 -5.14 19.93
CA THR A 213 0.91 -6.17 20.76
C THR A 213 1.20 -5.98 22.24
N PHE A 214 2.44 -5.63 22.62
CA PHE A 214 2.79 -5.33 24.01
C PHE A 214 2.06 -4.08 24.51
N ILE A 215 2.02 -3.00 23.73
CA ILE A 215 1.28 -1.79 24.10
C ILE A 215 -0.20 -2.11 24.30
N TYR A 216 -0.79 -2.88 23.38
CA TYR A 216 -2.18 -3.33 23.49
C TYR A 216 -2.37 -4.15 24.78
N PHE A 217 -1.51 -5.13 25.04
CA PHE A 217 -1.52 -5.96 26.24
C PHE A 217 -1.49 -5.15 27.54
N PHE A 218 -0.70 -4.07 27.62
CA PHE A 218 -0.64 -3.23 28.81
C PHE A 218 -1.75 -2.18 28.91
N ALA A 219 -2.44 -1.87 27.81
CA ALA A 219 -3.49 -0.85 27.77
C ALA A 219 -4.87 -1.39 28.17
N PHE A 220 -5.10 -2.71 28.07
CA PHE A 220 -6.37 -3.33 28.37
C PHE A 220 -6.16 -4.55 29.27
N ASP A 221 -6.83 -4.58 30.43
CA ASP A 221 -6.60 -5.59 31.47
C ASP A 221 -7.17 -6.99 31.11
N ASP A 222 -8.08 -7.08 30.13
CA ASP A 222 -8.80 -8.32 29.76
C ASP A 222 -8.51 -8.78 28.32
N ILE A 223 -7.23 -8.93 27.96
CA ILE A 223 -6.87 -9.40 26.62
C ILE A 223 -6.70 -10.92 26.57
N ASP A 224 -7.60 -11.56 25.83
CA ASP A 224 -7.44 -12.95 25.40
C ASP A 224 -6.25 -13.09 24.42
N ILE A 225 -5.40 -14.10 24.64
CA ILE A 225 -4.31 -14.53 23.73
C ILE A 225 -4.83 -14.68 22.30
N LEU A 226 -6.08 -15.09 22.12
CA LEU A 226 -6.64 -15.33 20.80
C LEU A 226 -6.96 -14.02 20.05
N ASN A 227 -7.30 -12.94 20.78
CA ASN A 227 -7.37 -11.59 20.20
C ASN A 227 -5.97 -11.10 19.77
N ILE A 228 -4.94 -11.41 20.55
CA ILE A 228 -3.54 -11.13 20.17
C ILE A 228 -3.17 -11.90 18.90
N MET A 229 -3.47 -13.20 18.84
CA MET A 229 -3.22 -14.01 17.64
C MET A 229 -3.97 -13.49 16.41
N SER A 230 -5.23 -13.04 16.59
CA SER A 230 -6.02 -12.40 15.54
C SER A 230 -5.34 -11.15 14.99
N GLY A 231 -4.96 -10.23 15.89
CA GLY A 231 -4.26 -9.00 15.52
C GLY A 231 -2.93 -9.31 14.85
N TYR A 232 -2.22 -10.35 15.30
CA TYR A 232 -0.99 -10.80 14.68
C TYR A 232 -1.24 -11.39 13.29
N MET A 233 -2.36 -12.08 13.02
CA MET A 233 -2.70 -12.56 11.68
C MET A 233 -2.90 -11.43 10.66
N CYS A 234 -3.21 -10.19 11.09
CA CYS A 234 -3.29 -9.03 10.20
C CYS A 234 -1.94 -8.66 9.58
N ILE A 235 -0.81 -9.02 10.21
CA ILE A 235 0.56 -8.79 9.67
C ILE A 235 0.74 -9.41 8.27
N ARG A 236 -0.05 -10.44 7.94
CA ARG A 236 -0.08 -11.06 6.61
C ARG A 236 -0.32 -10.02 5.51
N PHE A 237 -1.17 -9.02 5.76
CA PHE A 237 -1.47 -8.02 4.75
C PHE A 237 -0.29 -7.08 4.54
N ASP A 238 0.33 -6.64 5.62
CA ASP A 238 1.50 -5.78 5.58
C ASP A 238 2.68 -6.49 4.92
N PHE A 239 2.88 -7.79 5.19
CA PHE A 239 3.90 -8.58 4.52
C PHE A 239 3.69 -8.73 3.02
N ASN A 240 2.46 -8.91 2.57
CA ASN A 240 2.18 -8.93 1.13
C ASN A 240 2.49 -7.58 0.49
N GLY A 241 2.20 -6.46 1.17
CA GLY A 241 2.59 -5.12 0.74
C GLY A 241 4.11 -4.94 0.68
N ILE A 242 4.84 -5.40 1.70
CA ILE A 242 6.31 -5.41 1.71
C ILE A 242 6.84 -6.27 0.56
N TYR A 243 6.31 -7.48 0.39
CA TYR A 243 6.71 -8.39 -0.68
C TYR A 243 6.58 -7.71 -2.05
N ALA A 244 5.41 -7.15 -2.36
CA ALA A 244 5.15 -6.44 -3.60
C ALA A 244 6.10 -5.25 -3.80
N THR A 245 6.29 -4.43 -2.76
CA THR A 245 7.23 -3.30 -2.78
C THR A 245 8.67 -3.75 -3.07
N ARG A 246 9.10 -4.88 -2.48
CA ARG A 246 10.45 -5.42 -2.69
C ARG A 246 10.62 -6.00 -4.08
N CYS A 247 9.61 -6.67 -4.62
CA CYS A 247 9.59 -7.15 -5.99
C CYS A 247 9.65 -5.99 -7.00
N LEU A 248 8.84 -4.94 -6.81
CA LEU A 248 8.89 -3.72 -7.64
C LEU A 248 10.26 -3.04 -7.59
N ARG A 249 10.86 -2.96 -6.39
CA ARG A 249 12.22 -2.42 -6.23
C ARG A 249 13.26 -3.24 -6.98
N LEU A 250 13.14 -4.57 -6.98
CA LEU A 250 14.04 -5.46 -7.72
C LEU A 250 13.97 -5.19 -9.23
N ILE A 251 12.76 -5.16 -9.80
CA ILE A 251 12.55 -4.82 -11.22
C ILE A 251 13.08 -3.43 -11.55
N THR A 252 12.84 -2.45 -10.67
CA THR A 252 13.30 -1.08 -10.85
C THR A 252 14.83 -1.01 -10.93
N GLU A 253 15.55 -1.77 -10.09
CA GLU A 253 17.01 -1.85 -10.17
C GLU A 253 17.47 -2.57 -11.45
N SER A 254 16.78 -3.63 -11.89
CA SER A 254 17.07 -4.28 -13.17
C SER A 254 16.90 -3.33 -14.36
N LEU A 255 15.81 -2.56 -14.40
CA LEU A 255 15.56 -1.56 -15.43
C LEU A 255 16.62 -0.43 -15.42
N LYS A 256 17.07 0.01 -14.24
CA LYS A 256 18.17 0.99 -14.12
C LYS A 256 19.47 0.45 -14.69
N ASN A 257 19.79 -0.83 -14.46
CA ASN A 257 21.00 -1.46 -15.00
C ASN A 257 20.88 -1.65 -16.52
N TRP A 258 19.75 -2.16 -17.01
CA TRP A 258 19.45 -2.25 -18.44
C TRP A 258 19.65 -0.90 -19.15
N ARG A 259 19.16 0.20 -18.55
CA ARG A 259 19.34 1.56 -19.10
C ARG A 259 20.82 1.99 -19.10
N ARG A 260 21.60 1.65 -18.07
CA ARG A 260 23.04 1.96 -18.04
C ARG A 260 23.79 1.21 -19.14
N ASP A 261 23.49 -0.07 -19.31
CA ASP A 261 24.12 -0.88 -20.36
C ASP A 261 23.76 -0.34 -21.75
N LEU A 262 22.48 0.02 -21.98
CA LEU A 262 22.05 0.67 -23.20
C LEU A 262 22.82 1.97 -23.48
N GLN A 263 23.01 2.81 -22.46
CA GLN A 263 23.79 4.05 -22.59
C GLN A 263 25.25 3.78 -22.90
N MET A 264 25.89 2.80 -22.25
CA MET A 264 27.29 2.44 -22.51
C MET A 264 27.48 1.92 -23.94
N CYS A 265 26.53 1.15 -24.46
CA CYS A 265 26.55 0.64 -25.83
C CYS A 265 26.42 1.74 -26.88
N ALA A 266 25.66 2.81 -26.59
CA ALA A 266 25.52 3.94 -27.51
C ALA A 266 26.84 4.68 -27.77
N TYR A 267 27.81 4.60 -26.87
CA TYR A 267 29.13 5.24 -27.02
C TYR A 267 30.18 4.37 -27.69
N THR A 268 30.03 3.05 -27.68
CA THR A 268 30.98 2.13 -28.33
C THR A 268 30.54 1.89 -29.78
N ILE A 269 31.11 2.67 -30.71
CA ILE A 269 30.73 2.73 -32.14
C ILE A 269 31.10 1.45 -32.92
N ASP A 270 32.06 0.67 -32.45
CA ASP A 270 32.57 -0.49 -33.19
C ASP A 270 31.90 -1.82 -32.80
N SER A 271 31.18 -2.37 -33.78
CA SER A 271 30.88 -3.80 -33.95
C SER A 271 30.25 -4.54 -32.76
N ARG A 272 28.95 -4.35 -32.53
CA ARG A 272 28.18 -5.39 -31.79
C ARG A 272 27.28 -6.17 -32.73
N ASP A 273 27.56 -7.47 -32.69
CA ASP A 273 26.76 -8.61 -33.12
C ASP A 273 25.26 -8.37 -32.88
N GLU A 274 24.43 -8.63 -33.91
CA GLU A 274 22.96 -8.54 -33.85
C GLU A 274 22.40 -9.32 -32.66
N SER A 275 23.07 -10.43 -32.29
CA SER A 275 22.73 -11.27 -31.13
C SER A 275 22.67 -10.51 -29.80
N TYR A 276 23.50 -9.46 -29.63
CA TYR A 276 23.50 -8.65 -28.40
C TYR A 276 22.23 -7.80 -28.29
N TRP A 277 21.81 -7.18 -29.40
CA TRP A 277 20.63 -6.32 -29.42
C TRP A 277 19.35 -7.14 -29.23
N ASP A 278 19.29 -8.33 -29.82
CA ASP A 278 18.20 -9.28 -29.59
C ASP A 278 18.11 -9.69 -28.11
N ALA A 279 19.25 -9.98 -27.46
CA ALA A 279 19.29 -10.31 -26.04
C ALA A 279 18.84 -9.13 -25.16
N MET A 280 19.26 -7.89 -25.47
CA MET A 280 18.86 -6.70 -24.73
C MET A 280 17.38 -6.37 -24.89
N PHE A 281 16.82 -6.56 -26.10
CA PHE A 281 15.39 -6.39 -26.35
C PHE A 281 14.57 -7.47 -25.64
N GLY A 282 15.00 -8.74 -25.71
CA GLY A 282 14.39 -9.84 -24.95
C GLY A 282 14.40 -9.58 -23.43
N CYS A 283 15.50 -9.06 -22.89
CA CYS A 283 15.61 -8.65 -21.49
C CYS A 283 14.59 -7.56 -21.12
N PHE A 284 14.38 -6.57 -21.99
CA PHE A 284 13.37 -5.53 -21.77
C PHE A 284 11.95 -6.11 -21.77
N ILE A 285 11.62 -6.98 -22.73
CA ILE A 285 10.33 -7.69 -22.75
C ILE A 285 10.14 -8.44 -21.43
N ASP A 286 11.12 -9.21 -20.98
CA ASP A 286 11.03 -9.93 -19.70
C ASP A 286 10.80 -9.00 -18.52
N ILE A 287 11.51 -7.86 -18.43
CA ILE A 287 11.29 -6.85 -17.38
C ILE A 287 9.82 -6.36 -17.39
N THR A 288 9.28 -6.03 -18.56
CA THR A 288 7.91 -5.52 -18.69
C THR A 288 6.86 -6.58 -18.36
N GLU A 289 7.07 -7.83 -18.78
CA GLU A 289 6.16 -8.93 -18.46
C GLU A 289 6.18 -9.24 -16.96
N VAL A 290 7.35 -9.23 -16.32
CA VAL A 290 7.46 -9.40 -14.87
C VAL A 290 6.70 -8.29 -14.13
N PHE A 291 6.78 -7.04 -14.61
CA PHE A 291 5.99 -5.94 -14.03
C PHE A 291 4.48 -6.20 -14.13
N GLN A 292 3.99 -6.63 -15.30
CA GLN A 292 2.58 -7.00 -15.49
C GLN A 292 2.15 -8.18 -14.60
N LEU A 293 3.04 -9.16 -14.38
CA LEU A 293 2.78 -10.29 -13.47
C LEU A 293 2.65 -9.82 -12.01
N ILE A 294 3.49 -8.88 -11.57
CA ILE A 294 3.35 -8.24 -10.25
C ILE A 294 2.01 -7.51 -10.16
N GLU A 295 1.71 -6.65 -11.13
CA GLU A 295 0.48 -5.85 -11.14
C GLU A 295 -0.76 -6.75 -11.00
N LYS A 296 -0.90 -7.76 -11.88
CA LYS A 296 -2.02 -8.73 -11.82
C LYS A 296 -2.08 -9.52 -10.52
N THR A 297 -0.95 -9.75 -9.86
CA THR A 297 -0.87 -10.52 -8.61
C THR A 297 -1.25 -9.68 -7.39
N PHE A 298 -0.98 -8.37 -7.39
CA PHE A 298 -1.19 -7.53 -6.22
C PHE A 298 -2.32 -6.50 -6.37
N GLU A 299 -2.80 -6.23 -7.58
CA GLU A 299 -3.89 -5.29 -7.86
C GLU A 299 -5.13 -5.55 -6.99
N PRO A 300 -5.70 -6.78 -6.89
CA PRO A 300 -6.91 -7.00 -6.08
C PRO A 300 -6.70 -6.68 -4.60
N MET A 301 -5.48 -6.91 -4.11
CA MET A 301 -5.13 -6.67 -2.73
C MET A 301 -4.92 -5.17 -2.45
N TYR A 302 -4.24 -4.46 -3.35
CA TYR A 302 -4.06 -3.01 -3.23
C TYR A 302 -5.38 -2.25 -3.36
N THR A 303 -6.25 -2.67 -4.26
CA THR A 303 -7.60 -2.10 -4.40
C THR A 303 -8.37 -2.26 -3.09
N LEU A 304 -8.35 -3.44 -2.48
CA LEU A 304 -9.02 -3.64 -1.19
C LEU A 304 -8.40 -2.81 -0.07
N LEU A 305 -7.07 -2.77 0.03
CA LEU A 305 -6.37 -1.99 1.06
C LEU A 305 -6.69 -0.50 0.93
N THR A 306 -6.70 0.01 -0.32
CA THR A 306 -7.06 1.40 -0.62
C THR A 306 -8.50 1.69 -0.21
N CYS A 307 -9.46 0.85 -0.62
CA CYS A 307 -10.85 0.99 -0.22
C CYS A 307 -11.02 0.97 1.31
N SER A 308 -10.33 0.06 2.01
CA SER A 308 -10.39 -0.06 3.47
C SER A 308 -9.84 1.19 4.16
N SER A 309 -8.70 1.71 3.68
CA SER A 309 -8.09 2.93 4.22
C SER A 309 -8.99 4.16 4.02
N LEU A 310 -9.64 4.28 2.85
CA LEU A 310 -10.57 5.37 2.56
C LEU A 310 -11.79 5.32 3.47
N THR A 311 -12.39 4.14 3.66
CA THR A 311 -13.51 3.99 4.58
C THR A 311 -13.13 4.30 6.02
N TRP A 312 -11.92 3.93 6.48
CA TRP A 312 -11.43 4.30 7.81
C TRP A 312 -11.28 5.82 7.98
N VAL A 313 -10.73 6.51 6.98
CA VAL A 313 -10.62 7.98 6.98
C VAL A 313 -12.01 8.63 7.02
N ILE A 314 -12.95 8.16 6.19
CA ILE A 314 -14.34 8.67 6.17
C ILE A 314 -15.00 8.49 7.53
N LYS A 315 -14.87 7.31 8.15
CA LYS A 315 -15.39 7.04 9.50
C LYS A 315 -14.84 8.05 10.52
N ASN A 316 -13.53 8.28 10.56
CA ASN A 316 -12.93 9.22 11.50
C ASN A 316 -13.45 10.65 11.28
N LEU A 317 -13.63 11.07 10.01
CA LEU A 317 -14.23 12.36 9.69
C LEU A 317 -15.68 12.47 10.17
N LEU A 318 -16.48 11.41 10.04
CA LEU A 318 -17.86 11.38 10.54
C LEU A 318 -17.92 11.48 12.06
N ILE A 319 -17.07 10.73 12.79
CA ILE A 319 -16.99 10.79 14.26
C ILE A 319 -16.60 12.19 14.72
N ILE A 320 -15.56 12.78 14.11
CA ILE A 320 -15.14 14.16 14.44
C ILE A 320 -16.28 15.15 14.16
N THR A 321 -16.99 14.99 13.03
CA THR A 321 -18.12 15.85 12.69
C THR A 321 -19.25 15.73 13.72
N PHE A 322 -19.62 14.51 14.11
CA PHE A 322 -20.64 14.27 15.12
C PHE A 322 -20.25 14.87 16.48
N LEU A 323 -19.00 14.66 16.91
CA LEU A 323 -18.46 15.26 18.13
C LEU A 323 -18.53 16.80 18.08
N CYS A 324 -18.19 17.41 16.95
CA CYS A 324 -18.26 18.86 16.78
C CYS A 324 -19.71 19.38 16.84
N VAL A 325 -20.66 18.63 16.27
CA VAL A 325 -22.10 18.97 16.33
C VAL A 325 -22.61 18.91 17.78
N GLU A 326 -22.28 17.86 18.53
CA GLU A 326 -22.70 17.74 19.92
C GLU A 326 -22.04 18.79 20.82
N CYS A 327 -20.75 19.09 20.60
CA CYS A 327 -20.07 20.20 21.29
C CYS A 327 -20.75 21.55 21.01
N GLU A 328 -21.13 21.82 19.76
CA GLU A 328 -21.80 23.06 19.37
C GLU A 328 -23.19 23.19 20.02
N LYS A 329 -23.97 22.10 20.04
CA LYS A 329 -25.26 22.07 20.77
C LYS A 329 -25.06 22.39 22.26
N TYR A 330 -24.06 21.77 22.89
CA TYR A 330 -23.73 22.02 24.29
C TYR A 330 -23.32 23.48 24.53
N TYR A 331 -22.45 24.05 23.69
CA TYR A 331 -22.05 25.46 23.80
C TYR A 331 -23.22 26.42 23.57
N SER A 332 -24.11 26.10 22.63
CA SER A 332 -25.33 26.88 22.40
C SER A 332 -26.24 26.87 23.63
N ALA A 333 -26.43 25.71 24.28
CA ALA A 333 -27.20 25.60 25.51
C ALA A 333 -26.57 26.41 26.66
N ILE A 334 -25.25 26.35 26.83
CA ILE A 334 -24.53 27.17 27.82
C ILE A 334 -24.71 28.67 27.56
N LYS A 335 -24.62 29.09 26.30
CA LYS A 335 -24.84 30.49 25.90
C LYS A 335 -26.29 30.94 26.15
N GLN A 336 -27.26 30.05 25.95
CA GLN A 336 -28.65 30.32 26.29
C GLN A 336 -28.82 30.55 27.80
N VAL A 337 -28.26 29.67 28.65
CA VAL A 337 -28.27 29.83 30.11
C VAL A 337 -27.65 31.17 30.53
N GLU A 338 -26.52 31.55 29.93
CA GLU A 338 -25.86 32.84 30.17
C GLU A 338 -26.77 34.03 29.82
N SER A 339 -27.42 33.97 28.65
CA SER A 339 -28.33 35.02 28.18
C SER A 339 -29.58 35.14 29.06
N THR A 340 -30.17 34.01 29.47
CA THR A 340 -31.33 33.97 30.36
C THR A 340 -30.98 34.49 31.76
N CYS A 341 -29.83 34.08 32.31
CA CYS A 341 -29.35 34.60 33.59
C CYS A 341 -29.12 36.11 33.54
N SER A 342 -28.52 36.61 32.46
CA SER A 342 -28.30 38.04 32.25
C SER A 342 -29.62 38.82 32.17
N GLN A 343 -30.62 38.30 31.45
CA GLN A 343 -31.95 38.90 31.36
C GLN A 343 -32.67 38.90 32.72
N MET A 344 -32.60 37.81 33.49
CA MET A 344 -33.16 37.72 34.84
C MET A 344 -32.51 38.68 35.83
N ILE A 345 -31.20 38.94 35.70
CA ILE A 345 -30.51 39.91 36.56
C ILE A 345 -31.02 41.34 36.30
N THR A 346 -31.28 41.68 35.03
CA THR A 346 -31.73 43.02 34.61
C THR A 346 -33.23 43.25 34.84
N SER A 347 -34.04 42.18 34.87
CA SER A 347 -35.50 42.27 35.05
C SER A 347 -35.88 42.85 36.42
N GLU A 348 -36.70 43.90 36.44
CA GLU A 348 -37.24 44.53 37.67
C GLU A 348 -38.11 43.58 38.50
N ARG A 349 -38.73 42.58 37.87
CA ARG A 349 -39.64 41.62 38.51
C ARG A 349 -38.93 40.48 39.25
N SER A 350 -37.60 40.34 39.10
CA SER A 350 -36.85 39.24 39.68
C SER A 350 -36.48 39.50 41.14
N SER A 351 -36.72 38.50 42.01
CA SER A 351 -36.39 38.58 43.43
C SER A 351 -34.87 38.69 43.67
N VAL A 352 -34.48 39.28 44.81
CA VAL A 352 -33.07 39.44 45.20
C VAL A 352 -32.32 38.10 45.21
N ASN A 353 -32.98 37.03 45.69
CA ASN A 353 -32.40 35.68 45.74
C ASN A 353 -32.15 35.10 44.33
N GLN A 354 -33.10 35.26 43.40
CA GLN A 354 -32.92 34.84 42.01
C GLN A 354 -31.77 35.59 41.34
N ARG A 355 -31.67 36.91 41.53
CA ARG A 355 -30.56 37.71 40.98
C ARG A 355 -29.20 37.25 41.54
N ARG A 356 -29.11 36.94 42.84
CA ARG A 356 -27.89 36.41 43.47
C ARG A 356 -27.53 35.04 42.88
N PHE A 357 -28.50 34.17 42.70
CA PHE A 357 -28.30 32.84 42.11
C PHE A 357 -27.76 32.93 40.67
N CYS A 358 -28.41 33.71 39.79
CA CYS A 358 -27.93 33.92 38.42
C CYS A 358 -26.52 34.51 38.37
N LYS A 359 -26.18 35.46 39.25
CA LYS A 359 -24.81 36.01 39.34
C LYS A 359 -23.78 34.95 39.71
N ASN A 360 -24.12 34.03 40.62
CA ASN A 360 -23.22 32.93 40.98
C ASN A 360 -23.01 31.98 39.80
N ILE A 361 -24.06 31.63 39.05
CA ILE A 361 -23.94 30.81 37.83
C ILE A 361 -23.00 31.48 36.83
N LEU A 362 -23.22 32.76 36.51
CA LEU A 362 -22.37 33.50 35.57
C LEU A 362 -20.92 33.57 36.03
N ARG A 363 -20.66 33.73 37.33
CA ARG A 363 -19.31 33.74 37.89
C ARG A 363 -18.63 32.38 37.77
N VAL A 364 -19.34 31.30 38.09
CA VAL A 364 -18.82 29.94 37.96
C VAL A 364 -18.52 29.65 36.49
N GLN A 365 -19.48 29.90 35.61
CA GLN A 365 -19.31 29.69 34.17
C GLN A 365 -18.12 30.50 33.62
N GLY A 366 -18.01 31.79 33.95
CA GLY A 366 -16.87 32.60 33.49
C GLY A 366 -15.50 32.13 34.01
N ALA A 367 -15.46 31.45 35.17
CA ALA A 367 -14.22 30.93 35.74
C ALA A 367 -13.88 29.51 35.26
N THR A 368 -14.88 28.66 35.00
CA THR A 368 -14.69 27.23 34.71
C THR A 368 -14.90 26.85 33.26
N PHE A 369 -15.71 27.61 32.52
CA PHE A 369 -16.05 27.29 31.14
C PHE A 369 -14.92 27.71 30.20
N ASN A 370 -14.11 26.74 29.81
CA ASN A 370 -13.26 26.83 28.65
C ASN A 370 -13.86 25.94 27.55
N LYS A 371 -13.94 26.44 26.32
CA LYS A 371 -14.28 25.59 25.17
C LYS A 371 -13.32 24.40 25.13
N LEU A 372 -13.81 23.22 24.80
CA LEU A 372 -13.00 22.02 24.64
C LEU A 372 -11.92 22.29 23.58
N ARG A 373 -10.65 22.10 23.95
CA ARG A 373 -9.51 22.26 23.03
C ARG A 373 -8.79 20.93 22.87
N VAL A 374 -8.71 20.43 21.64
CA VAL A 374 -7.91 19.24 21.30
C VAL A 374 -6.44 19.63 21.31
N CYS A 375 -5.66 18.90 22.12
CA CYS A 375 -4.22 19.12 22.33
C CYS A 375 -3.86 20.56 22.75
N GLY A 376 -4.79 21.29 23.38
CA GLY A 376 -4.61 22.70 23.78
C GLY A 376 -4.53 23.71 22.63
N LEU A 377 -4.51 23.24 21.38
CA LEU A 377 -4.30 24.07 20.19
C LEU A 377 -5.63 24.45 19.54
N PHE A 378 -6.45 23.46 19.23
CA PHE A 378 -7.65 23.63 18.40
C PHE A 378 -8.91 23.59 19.24
N ALA A 379 -9.70 24.66 19.21
CA ALA A 379 -11.05 24.62 19.77
C ALA A 379 -11.92 23.67 18.94
N VAL A 380 -12.58 22.72 19.60
CA VAL A 380 -13.57 21.83 18.99
C VAL A 380 -14.83 22.64 18.78
N ASP A 381 -15.05 23.13 17.57
CA ASP A 381 -16.23 23.89 17.15
C ASP A 381 -16.72 23.40 15.79
N ALA A 382 -17.84 23.92 15.31
CA ALA A 382 -18.39 23.55 14.00
C ALA A 382 -17.44 23.76 12.81
N SER A 383 -16.40 24.59 12.96
CA SER A 383 -15.37 24.83 11.92
C SER A 383 -14.18 23.87 12.00
N PHE A 384 -14.07 23.06 13.06
CA PHE A 384 -12.95 22.14 13.25
C PHE A 384 -12.84 21.07 12.14
N PRO A 385 -13.92 20.38 11.71
CA PRO A 385 -13.84 19.41 10.62
C PRO A 385 -13.36 20.05 9.30
N LEU A 386 -13.82 21.26 8.99
CA LEU A 386 -13.39 22.02 7.81
C LEU A 386 -11.89 22.34 7.86
N ARG A 387 -11.37 22.72 9.03
CA ARG A 387 -9.92 22.97 9.23
C ARG A 387 -9.09 21.70 9.05
N VAL A 388 -9.56 20.56 9.58
CA VAL A 388 -8.90 19.26 9.40
C VAL A 388 -8.88 18.85 7.93
N ILE A 389 -10.02 18.99 7.23
CA ILE A 389 -10.10 18.69 5.80
C ILE A 389 -9.15 19.60 5.01
N ALA A 390 -9.15 20.91 5.26
CA ALA A 390 -8.24 21.85 4.59
C ALA A 390 -6.77 21.49 4.80
N PHE A 391 -6.39 21.06 6.01
CA PHE A 391 -5.05 20.60 6.32
C PHE A 391 -4.68 19.32 5.54
N ILE A 392 -5.56 18.32 5.55
CA ILE A 392 -5.38 17.07 4.79
C ILE A 392 -5.26 17.37 3.29
N THR A 393 -6.15 18.19 2.74
CA THR A 393 -6.11 18.58 1.33
C THR A 393 -4.81 19.29 0.97
N THR A 394 -4.33 20.21 1.79
CA THR A 394 -3.06 20.91 1.58
C THR A 394 -1.89 19.92 1.54
N TYR A 395 -1.86 18.97 2.49
CA TYR A 395 -0.82 17.94 2.54
C TYR A 395 -0.87 17.02 1.31
N ILE A 396 -2.07 16.62 0.87
CA ILE A 396 -2.24 15.82 -0.36
C ILE A 396 -1.73 16.59 -1.59
N ILE A 397 -2.07 17.88 -1.74
CA ILE A 397 -1.60 18.70 -2.86
C ILE A 397 -0.06 18.77 -2.88
N VAL A 398 0.56 19.00 -1.73
CA VAL A 398 2.03 19.05 -1.60
C VAL A 398 2.65 17.69 -1.97
N LEU A 399 2.08 16.58 -1.49
CA LEU A 399 2.56 15.24 -1.86
C LEU A 399 2.42 14.97 -3.36
N LEU A 400 1.30 15.36 -3.97
CA LEU A 400 1.10 15.20 -5.42
C LEU A 400 2.11 16.04 -6.21
N GLN A 401 2.43 17.26 -5.76
CA GLN A 401 3.47 18.08 -6.37
C GLN A 401 4.81 17.35 -6.36
N PHE A 402 5.23 16.73 -5.26
CA PHE A 402 6.49 15.96 -5.19
C PHE A 402 6.50 14.69 -6.06
N VAL A 403 5.34 14.17 -6.44
CA VAL A 403 5.25 12.98 -7.29
C VAL A 403 5.32 13.35 -8.77
N PHE A 404 4.81 14.52 -9.16
CA PHE A 404 4.72 14.94 -10.57
C PHE A 404 5.76 15.96 -11.02
N LEU A 405 6.37 16.72 -10.10
CA LEU A 405 7.53 17.60 -10.35
C LEU A 405 8.82 16.86 -10.02
#